data_AF-A0A4R2R804-F1
#
_entry.id   AF-A0A4R2R804-F1
#
_cell.length_a   1.000
_cell.length_b   1.000
_cell.length_c   1.000
_cell.angle_alpha   90.00
_cell.angle_beta   90.00
_cell.angle_gamma   90.00
#
_symmetry.space_group_name_H-M   'P 1'
#
loop_
_entity.id
_entity.type
_entity.pdbx_description
1 polymer ?
#
loop_
_entity_poly.entity_id
_entity_poly.type
_entity_poly.pdbx_seq_one_letter_code
_entity_poly.pdbx_strand_id
1 'polypeptide(L)'
;MSVLTVLVGIPASGKSTVARDLTAANQGVWIHADDVKKELFGEQTITRDINDAVLAAVKDRLTQAMAGGRQVVLDAKHRVPKYRRPYLELARQHGYQTEAIFLNVPLEAAVAMNGKRQAAGEPSVSEAQIRRYERLLQIPTYAEDFDRIEVRTAEAVHEEAAAFFQEHEARFIKHPVQVVRELAADGRLEKWLPELHRAIPLDQHNPYHHFTVFEHIIKATEVVAGTSLHMVWTLLLHDIGKAYPGIKQFTGVIKTPYGRFKAKERVEIENGADIRDGRDSGEYYVVEGEQIPKAHIQTSLNGHFYDHENLGAQLAYRILTRFGYDHEFALHVATLIQFHMLMPRDIAEVELSQIRKFYEKTGPYAAELMMVRLADTRGK
;
A
#
# COMPACT_ATOMS: atom_id res chain seq x y z
N MET A 1 24.43 0.55 20.96
CA MET A 1 24.03 1.60 19.99
C MET A 1 22.62 2.05 20.33
N SER A 2 22.32 3.33 20.19
CA SER A 2 20.96 3.86 20.43
C SER A 2 20.15 3.84 19.14
N VAL A 3 18.87 3.47 19.26
CA VAL A 3 17.97 3.16 18.15
C VAL A 3 16.71 4.01 18.27
N LEU A 4 16.28 4.57 17.13
CA LEU A 4 14.92 5.06 16.92
C LEU A 4 14.13 3.98 16.19
N THR A 5 13.15 3.40 16.86
CA THR A 5 12.19 2.45 16.27
C THR A 5 10.92 3.19 15.86
N VAL A 6 10.62 3.18 14.57
CA VAL A 6 9.43 3.80 13.96
C VAL A 6 8.36 2.73 13.72
N LEU A 7 7.20 2.88 14.35
CA LEU A 7 6.09 1.96 14.15
C LEU A 7 5.29 2.33 12.89
N VAL A 8 5.07 1.34 12.01
CA VAL A 8 4.34 1.51 10.75
C VAL A 8 3.21 0.47 10.68
N GLY A 9 2.02 0.88 10.24
CA GLY A 9 0.87 -0.03 10.08
C GLY A 9 -0.47 0.70 10.20
N ILE A 10 -1.54 0.08 9.71
CA ILE A 10 -2.90 0.64 9.76
C ILE A 10 -3.41 0.81 11.20
N PRO A 11 -4.40 1.68 11.48
CA PRO A 11 -5.03 1.74 12.81
C PRO A 11 -5.52 0.36 13.27
N ALA A 12 -5.49 0.12 14.57
CA ALA A 12 -5.82 -1.18 15.19
C ALA A 12 -4.93 -2.38 14.79
N SER A 13 -3.81 -2.19 14.09
CA SER A 13 -2.85 -3.26 13.77
C SER A 13 -2.03 -3.80 14.94
N GLY A 14 -2.14 -3.21 16.14
CA GLY A 14 -1.35 -3.62 17.32
C GLY A 14 -0.10 -2.78 17.64
N LYS A 15 0.13 -1.67 16.91
CA LYS A 15 1.26 -0.74 17.15
C LYS A 15 1.45 -0.39 18.62
N SER A 16 0.40 0.08 19.29
CA SER A 16 0.49 0.51 20.70
C SER A 16 0.84 -0.64 21.66
N THR A 17 0.50 -1.89 21.32
CA THR A 17 0.93 -3.07 22.10
C THR A 17 2.44 -3.26 21.94
N VAL A 18 2.92 -3.27 20.69
CA VAL A 18 4.36 -3.36 20.38
C VAL A 18 5.14 -2.22 21.02
N ALA A 19 4.60 -1.00 21.01
CA ALA A 19 5.23 0.16 21.62
C ALA A 19 5.46 -0.03 23.13
N ARG A 20 4.42 -0.50 23.85
CA ARG A 20 4.49 -0.75 25.29
C ARG A 20 5.48 -1.85 25.61
N ASP A 21 5.41 -2.97 24.90
CA ASP A 21 6.28 -4.13 25.13
C ASP A 21 7.76 -3.79 24.91
N LEU A 22 8.08 -3.10 23.81
CA LEU A 22 9.45 -2.67 23.50
C LEU A 22 9.98 -1.63 24.49
N THR A 23 9.12 -0.68 24.88
CA THR A 23 9.52 0.36 25.85
C THR A 23 9.80 -0.24 27.22
N ALA A 24 8.99 -1.22 27.65
CA ALA A 24 9.21 -1.95 28.89
C ALA A 24 10.49 -2.81 28.83
N ALA A 25 10.71 -3.54 27.72
CA ALA A 25 11.86 -4.42 27.56
C ALA A 25 13.20 -3.67 27.52
N ASN A 26 13.25 -2.53 26.81
CA ASN A 26 14.49 -1.79 26.56
C ASN A 26 14.67 -0.57 27.47
N GLN A 27 13.80 -0.40 28.48
CA GLN A 27 13.70 0.82 29.30
C GLN A 27 13.72 2.09 28.43
N GLY A 28 13.02 2.04 27.30
CA GLY A 28 13.01 3.11 26.29
C GLY A 28 12.10 4.27 26.67
N VAL A 29 11.86 5.16 25.70
CA VAL A 29 10.83 6.19 25.76
C VAL A 29 9.86 5.98 24.60
N TRP A 30 8.57 5.87 24.91
CA TRP A 30 7.52 5.86 23.91
C TRP A 30 7.05 7.29 23.65
N ILE A 31 7.17 7.75 22.40
CA ILE A 31 6.63 9.04 21.95
C ILE A 31 5.43 8.74 21.06
N HIS A 32 4.22 9.05 21.56
CA HIS A 32 2.96 8.84 20.85
C HIS A 32 2.37 10.19 20.41
N ALA A 33 2.27 10.42 19.09
CA ALA A 33 1.87 11.71 18.55
C ALA A 33 0.42 12.11 18.89
N ASP A 34 -0.48 11.14 19.07
CA ASP A 34 -1.86 11.44 19.47
C ASP A 34 -1.94 11.87 20.94
N ASP A 35 -1.05 11.39 21.81
CA ASP A 35 -0.93 11.87 23.20
C ASP A 35 -0.39 13.31 23.21
N VAL A 36 0.68 13.58 22.44
CA VAL A 36 1.22 14.95 22.27
C VAL A 36 0.14 15.90 21.77
N LYS A 37 -0.67 15.48 20.81
CA LYS A 37 -1.80 16.27 20.30
C LYS A 37 -2.81 16.56 21.41
N LYS A 38 -3.20 15.55 22.18
CA LYS A 38 -4.17 15.68 23.28
C LYS A 38 -3.67 16.62 24.38
N GLU A 39 -2.38 16.53 24.72
CA GLU A 39 -1.74 17.42 25.70
C GLU A 39 -1.73 18.89 25.25
N LEU A 40 -1.41 19.16 23.98
CA LEU A 40 -1.29 20.52 23.46
C LEU A 40 -2.64 21.18 23.14
N PHE A 41 -3.61 20.41 22.65
CA PHE A 41 -4.83 20.96 22.03
C PHE A 41 -6.13 20.32 22.53
N GLY A 42 -6.09 19.29 23.38
CA GLY A 42 -7.27 18.55 23.80
C GLY A 42 -8.00 17.89 22.61
N GLU A 43 -9.33 17.98 22.58
CA GLU A 43 -10.18 17.40 21.54
C GLU A 43 -10.43 18.30 20.33
N GLN A 44 -9.62 19.36 20.15
CA GLN A 44 -9.81 20.31 19.06
C GLN A 44 -9.76 19.67 17.66
N THR A 45 -10.59 20.24 16.77
CA THR A 45 -10.66 19.89 15.35
C THR A 45 -9.29 20.01 14.68
N ILE A 46 -8.93 19.01 13.86
CA ILE A 46 -7.62 18.94 13.21
C ILE A 46 -7.51 20.05 12.13
N THR A 47 -6.61 21.01 12.34
CA THR A 47 -6.19 21.99 11.34
C THR A 47 -4.75 21.71 10.86
N ARG A 48 -4.29 22.41 9.82
CA ARG A 48 -2.90 22.33 9.37
C ARG A 48 -1.94 22.80 10.47
N ASP A 49 -2.22 23.94 11.08
CA ASP A 49 -1.38 24.54 12.11
C ASP A 49 -1.23 23.61 13.33
N ILE A 50 -2.29 22.89 13.70
CA ILE A 50 -2.22 21.86 14.75
C ILE A 50 -1.27 20.72 14.36
N ASN A 51 -1.30 20.23 13.11
CA ASN A 51 -0.39 19.17 12.69
C ASN A 51 1.08 19.63 12.70
N ASP A 52 1.34 20.87 12.27
CA ASP A 52 2.70 21.43 12.25
C ASP A 52 3.22 21.64 13.68
N ALA A 53 2.38 22.09 14.61
CA ALA A 53 2.73 22.22 16.02
C ALA A 53 2.95 20.87 16.73
N VAL A 54 2.10 19.86 16.45
CA VAL A 54 2.32 18.50 16.97
C VAL A 54 3.63 17.92 16.43
N LEU A 55 3.92 18.09 15.14
CA LEU A 55 5.19 17.64 14.55
C LEU A 55 6.39 18.29 15.25
N ALA A 56 6.35 19.60 15.48
CA ALA A 56 7.42 20.31 16.20
C ALA A 56 7.61 19.74 17.61
N ALA A 57 6.54 19.59 18.39
CA ALA A 57 6.61 19.07 19.74
C ALA A 57 7.10 17.61 19.81
N VAL A 58 6.69 16.76 18.86
CA VAL A 58 7.20 15.38 18.75
C VAL A 58 8.70 15.40 18.46
N LYS A 59 9.17 16.26 17.55
CA LYS A 59 10.61 16.40 17.25
C LYS A 59 11.40 16.92 18.44
N ASP A 60 10.84 17.83 19.23
CA ASP A 60 11.50 18.33 20.44
C ASP A 60 11.65 17.23 21.49
N ARG A 61 10.59 16.46 21.76
CA ARG A 61 10.64 15.29 22.67
C ARG A 61 11.64 14.25 22.18
N LEU A 62 11.65 13.98 20.87
CA LEU A 62 12.59 13.05 20.26
C LEU A 62 14.04 13.55 20.44
N THR A 63 14.30 14.83 20.21
CA THR A 63 15.64 15.45 20.41
C THR A 63 16.09 15.33 21.87
N GLN A 64 15.22 15.63 22.83
CA GLN A 64 15.51 15.52 24.25
C GLN A 64 15.80 14.07 24.67
N ALA A 65 14.99 13.11 24.20
CA ALA A 65 15.22 11.69 24.47
C ALA A 65 16.55 11.22 23.88
N MET A 66 16.88 11.68 22.67
CA MET A 66 18.13 11.30 22.00
C MET A 66 19.36 11.91 22.66
N ALA A 67 19.30 13.16 23.11
CA ALA A 67 20.35 13.81 23.90
C ALA A 67 20.63 13.06 25.21
N GLY A 68 19.60 12.43 25.80
CA GLY A 68 19.73 11.55 26.96
C GLY A 68 20.22 10.13 26.64
N GLY A 69 20.53 9.80 25.38
CA GLY A 69 21.00 8.46 24.98
C GLY A 69 19.94 7.36 25.03
N ARG A 70 18.65 7.72 25.15
CA ARG A 70 17.54 6.79 25.38
C ARG A 70 17.16 6.03 24.11
N GLN A 71 16.79 4.76 24.23
CA GLN A 71 16.10 4.05 23.15
C GLN A 71 14.72 4.68 22.93
N VAL A 72 14.32 4.94 21.69
CA VAL A 72 13.05 5.63 21.40
C VAL A 72 12.15 4.77 20.52
N VAL A 73 10.90 4.61 20.94
CA VAL A 73 9.83 4.06 20.09
C VAL A 73 8.90 5.20 19.70
N LEU A 74 8.76 5.44 18.41
CA LEU A 74 7.94 6.50 17.85
C LEU A 74 6.68 5.94 17.19
N ASP A 75 5.52 6.36 17.67
CA ASP A 75 4.21 6.01 17.13
C ASP A 75 3.47 7.28 16.70
N ALA A 76 3.34 7.46 15.40
CA ALA A 76 2.70 8.61 14.77
C ALA A 76 2.09 8.22 13.42
N LYS A 77 1.62 9.21 12.64
CA LYS A 77 0.98 9.00 11.33
C LYS A 77 1.98 8.63 10.23
N HIS A 78 2.76 7.56 10.42
CA HIS A 78 3.81 7.08 9.53
C HIS A 78 3.30 6.35 8.26
N ARG A 79 2.18 6.79 7.70
CA ARG A 79 1.53 6.10 6.57
C ARG A 79 2.27 6.22 5.24
N VAL A 80 3.09 7.25 5.05
CA VAL A 80 3.89 7.46 3.83
C VAL A 80 5.28 7.98 4.18
N PRO A 81 6.29 7.79 3.31
CA PRO A 81 7.67 8.21 3.55
C PRO A 81 7.81 9.68 3.94
N LYS A 82 6.99 10.56 3.33
CA LYS A 82 6.95 11.99 3.67
C LYS A 82 6.76 12.26 5.17
N TYR A 83 6.02 11.40 5.89
CA TYR A 83 5.79 11.55 7.33
C TYR A 83 6.83 10.84 8.20
N ARG A 84 7.63 9.94 7.64
CA ARG A 84 8.72 9.24 8.34
C ARG A 84 10.03 10.03 8.25
N ARG A 85 10.33 10.57 7.07
CA ARG A 85 11.57 11.29 6.74
C ARG A 85 12.03 12.31 7.80
N PRO A 86 11.18 13.22 8.33
CA PRO A 86 11.65 14.23 9.30
C PRO A 86 12.23 13.63 10.59
N TYR A 87 11.80 12.42 10.98
CA TYR A 87 12.29 11.73 12.17
C TYR A 87 13.56 10.93 11.87
N LEU A 88 13.64 10.30 10.69
CA LEU A 88 14.85 9.58 10.24
C LEU A 88 16.03 10.53 10.07
N GLU A 89 15.82 11.69 9.44
CA GLU A 89 16.83 12.74 9.31
C GLU A 89 17.33 13.22 10.68
N LEU A 90 16.42 13.44 11.62
CA LEU A 90 16.75 13.89 12.97
C LEU A 90 17.53 12.83 13.76
N ALA A 91 17.16 11.54 13.65
CA ALA A 91 17.88 10.43 14.27
C ALA A 91 19.32 10.33 13.76
N ARG A 92 19.53 10.42 12.44
CA ARG A 92 20.88 10.40 11.83
C ARG A 92 21.74 11.56 12.29
N GLN A 93 21.18 12.76 12.41
CA GLN A 93 21.88 13.94 12.94
C GLN A 93 22.40 13.72 14.38
N HIS A 94 21.75 12.84 15.14
CA HIS A 94 22.14 12.48 16.51
C HIS A 94 22.93 11.16 16.59
N GLY A 95 23.30 10.56 15.45
CA GLY A 95 24.03 9.29 15.40
C GLY A 95 23.22 8.07 15.83
N TYR A 96 21.89 8.13 15.77
CA TYR A 96 21.00 7.01 16.08
C TYR A 96 20.86 6.10 14.86
N GLN A 97 20.82 4.79 15.14
CA GLN A 97 20.32 3.84 14.15
C GLN A 97 18.80 3.97 14.02
N THR A 98 18.30 3.68 12.83
CA THR A 98 16.91 3.81 12.45
C THR A 98 16.32 2.44 12.11
N GLU A 99 15.24 2.10 12.80
CA GLU A 99 14.54 0.84 12.61
C GLU A 99 13.07 1.10 12.28
N ALA A 100 12.50 0.35 11.34
CA ALA A 100 11.06 0.26 11.19
C ALA A 100 10.55 -1.06 11.75
N ILE A 101 9.45 -1.02 12.51
CA ILE A 101 8.61 -2.19 12.75
C ILE A 101 7.31 -1.99 11.99
N PHE A 102 7.16 -2.74 10.89
CA PHE A 102 5.98 -2.73 10.05
C PHE A 102 5.01 -3.84 10.47
N LEU A 103 3.86 -3.47 11.01
CA LEU A 103 2.78 -4.41 11.30
C LEU A 103 1.89 -4.55 10.05
N ASN A 104 2.19 -5.55 9.24
CA ASN A 104 1.44 -5.90 8.03
C ASN A 104 0.29 -6.86 8.38
N VAL A 105 -0.78 -6.28 8.92
CA VAL A 105 -1.97 -6.99 9.41
C VAL A 105 -3.10 -6.87 8.39
N PRO A 106 -3.79 -7.98 8.03
CA PRO A 106 -4.97 -7.93 7.17
C PRO A 106 -6.04 -6.96 7.69
N LEU A 107 -6.74 -6.28 6.78
CA LEU A 107 -7.80 -5.34 7.13
C LEU A 107 -8.84 -5.97 8.06
N GLU A 108 -9.28 -7.19 7.76
CA GLU A 108 -10.31 -7.90 8.52
C GLU A 108 -9.88 -8.11 9.97
N ALA A 109 -8.61 -8.44 10.20
CA ALA A 109 -8.05 -8.61 11.53
C ALA A 109 -7.97 -7.27 12.28
N ALA A 110 -7.57 -6.18 11.59
CA ALA A 110 -7.54 -4.85 12.18
C ALA A 110 -8.95 -4.33 12.52
N VAL A 111 -9.95 -4.56 11.66
CA VAL A 111 -11.35 -4.21 11.90
C VAL A 111 -11.91 -5.01 13.09
N ALA A 112 -11.64 -6.32 13.15
CA ALA A 112 -12.06 -7.15 14.28
C ALA A 112 -11.43 -6.67 15.60
N MET A 113 -10.13 -6.31 15.60
CA MET A 113 -9.46 -5.76 16.78
C MET A 113 -10.05 -4.39 17.17
N ASN A 114 -10.35 -3.53 16.20
CA ASN A 114 -10.99 -2.24 16.45
C ASN A 114 -12.38 -2.39 17.07
N GLY A 115 -13.17 -3.37 16.61
CA GLY A 115 -14.47 -3.70 17.19
C GLY A 115 -14.37 -4.18 18.64
N LYS A 116 -13.37 -5.01 18.96
CA LYS A 116 -13.09 -5.42 20.36
C LYS A 116 -12.74 -4.23 21.25
N ARG A 117 -11.92 -3.31 20.77
CA ARG A 117 -11.58 -2.07 21.49
C ARG A 117 -12.80 -1.20 21.74
N GLN A 118 -13.63 -1.00 20.73
CA GLN A 118 -14.87 -0.24 20.84
C GLN A 118 -15.80 -0.85 21.89
N ALA A 119 -15.97 -2.18 21.89
CA ALA A 119 -16.79 -2.88 22.88
C ALA A 119 -16.24 -2.76 24.31
N ALA A 120 -14.92 -2.63 24.46
CA ALA A 120 -14.24 -2.41 25.74
C ALA A 120 -14.21 -0.93 26.20
N GLY A 121 -14.77 0.00 25.40
CA GLY A 121 -14.69 1.45 25.69
C GLY A 121 -13.31 2.06 25.48
N GLU A 122 -12.42 1.35 24.77
CA GLU A 122 -11.10 1.86 24.41
C GLU A 122 -11.16 2.77 23.17
N PRO A 123 -10.16 3.66 22.98
CA PRO A 123 -10.05 4.46 21.76
C PRO A 123 -10.08 3.59 20.49
N SER A 124 -11.02 3.91 19.60
CA SER A 124 -11.27 3.25 18.33
C SER A 124 -11.50 4.28 17.22
N VAL A 125 -11.40 3.84 15.97
CA VAL A 125 -11.64 4.66 14.77
C VAL A 125 -12.75 4.07 13.91
N SER A 126 -13.29 4.81 12.96
CA SER A 126 -14.29 4.24 12.04
C SER A 126 -13.64 3.26 11.06
N GLU A 127 -14.40 2.25 10.60
CA GLU A 127 -13.91 1.30 9.59
C GLU A 127 -13.48 2.00 8.30
N ALA A 128 -14.21 3.03 7.87
CA ALA A 128 -13.85 3.86 6.72
C ALA A 128 -12.46 4.52 6.89
N GLN A 129 -12.10 4.92 8.12
CA GLN A 129 -10.75 5.42 8.40
C GLN A 129 -9.70 4.31 8.26
N ILE A 130 -9.95 3.09 8.76
CA ILE A 130 -9.00 1.97 8.62
C ILE A 130 -8.78 1.62 7.15
N ARG A 131 -9.87 1.45 6.37
CA ARG A 131 -9.82 1.18 4.92
C ARG A 131 -9.06 2.26 4.16
N ARG A 132 -9.31 3.53 4.49
CA ARG A 132 -8.56 4.66 3.90
C ARG A 132 -7.08 4.59 4.23
N TYR A 133 -6.72 4.23 5.47
CA TYR A 133 -5.32 4.07 5.85
C TYR A 133 -4.66 2.90 5.12
N GLU A 134 -5.33 1.77 4.96
CA GLU A 134 -4.82 0.61 4.22
C GLU A 134 -4.46 0.99 2.77
N ARG A 135 -5.39 1.65 2.05
CA ARG A 135 -5.15 2.10 0.67
C ARG A 135 -3.95 3.04 0.55
N LEU A 136 -3.78 3.95 1.50
CA LEU A 136 -2.74 4.99 1.46
C LEU A 136 -1.41 4.55 2.09
N LEU A 137 -1.35 3.40 2.75
CA LEU A 137 -0.18 2.97 3.48
C LEU A 137 0.91 2.51 2.52
N GLN A 138 2.01 3.24 2.50
CA GLN A 138 3.25 2.82 1.87
C GLN A 138 4.11 2.10 2.90
N ILE A 139 4.48 0.84 2.60
CA ILE A 139 5.36 0.02 3.41
C ILE A 139 6.72 0.74 3.58
N PRO A 140 7.42 0.55 4.72
CA PRO A 140 8.78 1.06 4.85
C PRO A 140 9.70 0.29 3.91
N THR A 141 10.67 1.00 3.33
CA THR A 141 11.65 0.42 2.39
C THR A 141 13.04 0.94 2.70
N TYR A 142 14.08 0.21 2.26
CA TYR A 142 15.46 0.68 2.39
C TYR A 142 15.76 1.93 1.55
N ALA A 143 14.88 2.31 0.60
CA ALA A 143 14.98 3.60 -0.11
C ALA A 143 14.69 4.81 0.79
N GLU A 144 14.22 4.61 2.02
CA GLU A 144 14.08 5.65 3.05
C GLU A 144 15.31 5.74 3.96
N ASP A 145 16.36 4.94 3.69
CA ASP A 145 17.57 4.70 4.47
C ASP A 145 17.31 4.27 5.93
N PHE A 146 16.36 3.35 6.13
CA PHE A 146 16.31 2.59 7.38
C PHE A 146 17.55 1.70 7.50
N ASP A 147 18.10 1.56 8.70
CA ASP A 147 19.19 0.61 8.97
C ASP A 147 18.67 -0.82 9.12
N ARG A 148 17.45 -0.98 9.66
CA ARG A 148 16.75 -2.27 9.79
C ARG A 148 15.26 -2.11 9.55
N ILE A 149 14.65 -3.08 8.86
CA ILE A 149 13.20 -3.18 8.74
C ILE A 149 12.78 -4.55 9.26
N GLU A 150 12.01 -4.56 10.35
CA GLU A 150 11.31 -5.74 10.84
C GLU A 150 9.86 -5.66 10.37
N VAL A 151 9.37 -6.73 9.76
CA VAL A 151 7.96 -6.81 9.40
C VAL A 151 7.31 -7.89 10.25
N ARG A 152 6.24 -7.52 10.95
CA ARG A 152 5.39 -8.41 11.73
C ARG A 152 4.11 -8.65 10.97
N THR A 153 3.86 -9.91 10.64
CA THR A 153 2.59 -10.34 10.06
C THR A 153 2.07 -11.54 10.84
N ALA A 154 0.74 -11.71 10.81
CA ALA A 154 0.05 -12.86 11.39
C ALA A 154 -0.37 -13.88 10.31
N GLU A 155 0.11 -13.70 9.08
CA GLU A 155 -0.19 -14.59 7.97
C GLU A 155 0.42 -15.97 8.23
N ALA A 156 -0.43 -17.00 8.30
CA ALA A 156 0.02 -18.37 8.46
C ALA A 156 0.59 -18.90 7.14
N VAL A 157 1.62 -19.74 7.22
CA VAL A 157 2.15 -20.43 6.04
C VAL A 157 1.11 -21.42 5.53
N HIS A 158 0.82 -21.36 4.24
CA HIS A 158 0.02 -22.33 3.52
C HIS A 158 0.94 -23.47 3.04
N GLU A 159 1.16 -24.46 3.91
CA GLU A 159 2.15 -25.54 3.73
C GLU A 159 2.14 -26.19 2.33
N GLU A 160 0.95 -26.53 1.80
CA GLU A 160 0.81 -27.15 0.47
C GLU A 160 1.31 -26.25 -0.68
N ALA A 161 1.05 -24.94 -0.58
CA ALA A 161 1.44 -23.97 -1.60
C ALA A 161 2.93 -23.65 -1.47
N ALA A 162 3.42 -23.51 -0.23
CA ALA A 162 4.84 -23.30 0.06
C ALA A 162 5.69 -24.45 -0.49
N ALA A 163 5.33 -25.70 -0.16
CA ALA A 163 6.00 -26.89 -0.67
C ALA A 163 5.96 -26.93 -2.22
N PHE A 164 4.80 -26.65 -2.83
CA PHE A 164 4.70 -26.64 -4.29
C PHE A 164 5.64 -25.64 -4.94
N PHE A 165 5.64 -24.37 -4.51
CA PHE A 165 6.51 -23.34 -5.11
C PHE A 165 7.99 -23.59 -4.84
N GLN A 166 8.35 -24.15 -3.68
CA GLN A 166 9.73 -24.53 -3.37
C GLN A 166 10.21 -25.70 -4.25
N GLU A 167 9.43 -26.78 -4.34
CA GLU A 167 9.77 -27.97 -5.14
C GLU A 167 9.82 -27.65 -6.64
N HIS A 168 9.00 -26.70 -7.10
CA HIS A 168 8.85 -26.36 -8.51
C HIS A 168 9.50 -25.02 -8.87
N GLU A 169 10.37 -24.46 -8.02
CA GLU A 169 10.92 -23.11 -8.20
C GLU A 169 11.56 -22.91 -9.58
N ALA A 170 12.45 -23.82 -9.98
CA ALA A 170 13.11 -23.75 -11.28
C ALA A 170 12.12 -23.79 -12.46
N ARG A 171 11.06 -24.61 -12.35
CA ARG A 171 9.99 -24.68 -13.33
C ARG A 171 9.16 -23.39 -13.32
N PHE A 172 8.86 -22.86 -12.15
CA PHE A 172 8.08 -21.64 -11.98
C PHE A 172 8.83 -20.42 -12.52
N ILE A 173 10.14 -20.30 -12.30
CA ILE A 173 10.97 -19.25 -12.90
C ILE A 173 10.93 -19.35 -14.42
N LYS A 174 11.09 -20.55 -14.97
CA LYS A 174 11.21 -20.76 -16.42
C LYS A 174 9.87 -20.69 -17.17
N HIS A 175 8.79 -21.13 -16.55
CA HIS A 175 7.46 -21.26 -17.16
C HIS A 175 6.35 -20.74 -16.22
N PRO A 176 6.43 -19.50 -15.72
CA PRO A 176 5.52 -18.99 -14.69
C PRO A 176 4.07 -18.97 -15.15
N VAL A 177 3.82 -18.55 -16.39
CA VAL A 177 2.47 -18.48 -16.95
C VAL A 177 1.84 -19.86 -17.07
N GLN A 178 2.59 -20.85 -17.51
CA GLN A 178 2.09 -22.22 -17.58
C GLN A 178 1.69 -22.72 -16.18
N VAL A 179 2.55 -22.53 -15.18
CA VAL A 179 2.27 -22.93 -13.81
C VAL A 179 1.01 -22.24 -13.27
N VAL A 180 0.89 -20.92 -13.45
CA VAL A 180 -0.29 -20.16 -12.97
C VAL A 180 -1.58 -20.60 -13.67
N ARG A 181 -1.53 -20.88 -14.98
CA ARG A 181 -2.70 -21.38 -15.73
C ARG A 181 -3.08 -22.80 -15.33
N GLU A 182 -2.13 -23.66 -15.02
CA GLU A 182 -2.40 -25.00 -14.45
C GLU A 182 -3.10 -24.89 -13.09
N LEU A 183 -2.57 -24.04 -12.19
CA LEU A 183 -3.21 -23.76 -10.90
C LEU A 183 -4.63 -23.20 -11.06
N ALA A 184 -4.87 -22.37 -12.08
CA ALA A 184 -6.21 -21.87 -12.37
C ALA A 184 -7.13 -22.99 -12.86
N ALA A 185 -6.65 -23.85 -13.76
CA ALA A 185 -7.43 -24.93 -14.36
C ALA A 185 -7.84 -26.02 -13.37
N ASP A 186 -7.02 -26.29 -12.35
CA ASP A 186 -7.30 -27.28 -11.31
C ASP A 186 -7.86 -26.68 -10.00
N GLY A 187 -8.17 -25.38 -9.98
CA GLY A 187 -8.78 -24.68 -8.85
C GLY A 187 -7.83 -24.32 -7.72
N ARG A 188 -6.55 -24.71 -7.78
CA ARG A 188 -5.57 -24.34 -6.75
C ARG A 188 -5.29 -22.85 -6.69
N LEU A 189 -5.44 -22.11 -7.80
CA LEU A 189 -5.25 -20.66 -7.80
C LEU A 189 -6.27 -19.96 -6.89
N GLU A 190 -7.54 -20.34 -6.95
CA GLU A 190 -8.58 -19.78 -6.08
C GLU A 190 -8.30 -20.08 -4.60
N LYS A 191 -7.82 -21.30 -4.30
CA LYS A 191 -7.53 -21.76 -2.94
C LYS A 191 -6.27 -21.10 -2.35
N TRP A 192 -5.18 -21.05 -3.11
CA TRP A 192 -3.86 -20.65 -2.61
C TRP A 192 -3.56 -19.16 -2.85
N LEU A 193 -4.05 -18.60 -3.95
CA LEU A 193 -3.84 -17.21 -4.36
C LEU A 193 -5.16 -16.53 -4.79
N PRO A 194 -6.16 -16.47 -3.89
CA PRO A 194 -7.47 -15.88 -4.19
C PRO A 194 -7.39 -14.42 -4.65
N GLU A 195 -6.35 -13.69 -4.25
CA GLU A 195 -6.07 -12.32 -4.68
C GLU A 195 -5.86 -12.23 -6.19
N LEU A 196 -5.11 -13.18 -6.78
CA LEU A 196 -4.86 -13.22 -8.23
C LEU A 196 -6.06 -13.79 -8.98
N HIS A 197 -6.73 -14.78 -8.38
CA HIS A 197 -7.97 -15.33 -8.95
C HIS A 197 -9.03 -14.26 -9.18
N ARG A 198 -9.20 -13.31 -8.24
CA ARG A 198 -10.14 -12.17 -8.39
C ARG A 198 -9.82 -11.24 -9.57
N ALA A 199 -8.59 -11.24 -10.07
CA ALA A 199 -8.21 -10.43 -11.23
C ALA A 199 -8.72 -11.02 -12.56
N ILE A 200 -9.08 -12.32 -12.60
CA ILE A 200 -9.47 -13.03 -13.83
C ILE A 200 -10.64 -12.33 -14.56
N PRO A 201 -11.80 -12.11 -13.91
CA PRO A 201 -12.94 -11.47 -14.57
C PRO A 201 -12.81 -9.93 -14.62
N LEU A 202 -11.75 -9.36 -14.06
CA LEU A 202 -11.69 -7.92 -13.84
C LEU A 202 -11.28 -7.17 -15.10
N ASP A 203 -12.27 -6.62 -15.80
CA ASP A 203 -12.05 -5.67 -16.88
C ASP A 203 -11.46 -4.35 -16.33
N GLN A 204 -10.64 -3.65 -17.11
CA GLN A 204 -10.04 -2.39 -16.68
C GLN A 204 -10.97 -1.17 -16.91
N HIS A 205 -12.03 -1.32 -17.71
CA HIS A 205 -12.98 -0.30 -18.16
C HIS A 205 -12.28 0.96 -18.67
N ASN A 206 -11.27 0.79 -19.51
CA ASN A 206 -10.45 1.88 -20.01
C ASN A 206 -10.03 1.60 -21.46
N PRO A 207 -10.23 2.55 -22.41
CA PRO A 207 -9.98 2.34 -23.83
C PRO A 207 -8.52 2.02 -24.19
N TYR A 208 -7.57 2.34 -23.30
CA TYR A 208 -6.15 2.04 -23.50
C TYR A 208 -5.75 0.63 -23.06
N HIS A 209 -6.72 -0.22 -22.68
CA HIS A 209 -6.49 -1.57 -22.19
C HIS A 209 -7.34 -2.57 -22.98
N HIS A 210 -6.67 -3.52 -23.63
CA HIS A 210 -7.33 -4.62 -24.36
C HIS A 210 -7.50 -5.89 -23.51
N PHE A 211 -6.85 -5.95 -22.35
CA PHE A 211 -6.82 -7.12 -21.47
C PHE A 211 -7.53 -6.85 -20.14
N THR A 212 -8.13 -7.91 -19.59
CA THR A 212 -8.46 -7.97 -18.17
C THR A 212 -7.19 -7.77 -17.35
N VAL A 213 -7.33 -7.41 -16.07
CA VAL A 213 -6.19 -7.25 -15.17
C VAL A 213 -5.34 -8.53 -15.12
N PHE A 214 -5.97 -9.70 -15.04
CA PHE A 214 -5.25 -10.97 -15.04
C PHE A 214 -4.48 -11.22 -16.34
N GLU A 215 -5.10 -11.05 -17.51
CA GLU A 215 -4.41 -11.32 -18.77
C GLU A 215 -3.25 -10.34 -19.01
N HIS A 216 -3.37 -9.10 -18.53
CA HIS A 216 -2.27 -8.15 -18.52
C HIS A 216 -1.10 -8.62 -17.61
N ILE A 217 -1.40 -9.02 -16.36
CA ILE A 217 -0.42 -9.58 -15.42
C ILE A 217 0.30 -10.78 -16.04
N ILE A 218 -0.44 -11.71 -16.64
CA ILE A 218 0.12 -12.91 -17.26
C ILE A 218 1.07 -12.55 -18.40
N LYS A 219 0.70 -11.63 -19.27
CA LYS A 219 1.57 -11.18 -20.37
C LYS A 219 2.84 -10.49 -19.87
N ALA A 220 2.72 -9.62 -18.86
CA ALA A 220 3.88 -8.97 -18.27
C ALA A 220 4.81 -9.97 -17.57
N THR A 221 4.26 -11.00 -16.93
CA THR A 221 5.01 -12.08 -16.28
C THR A 221 5.75 -12.96 -17.29
N GLU A 222 5.16 -13.24 -18.45
CA GLU A 222 5.82 -14.01 -19.51
C GLU A 222 7.12 -13.34 -19.99
N VAL A 223 7.15 -12.00 -20.05
CA VAL A 223 8.34 -11.25 -20.49
C VAL A 223 9.55 -11.47 -19.58
N VAL A 224 9.31 -11.78 -18.30
CA VAL A 224 10.38 -12.03 -17.31
C VAL A 224 10.60 -13.51 -17.04
N ALA A 225 9.96 -14.41 -17.79
CA ALA A 225 10.19 -15.85 -17.69
C ALA A 225 11.68 -16.18 -17.93
N GLY A 226 12.25 -17.02 -17.06
CA GLY A 226 13.65 -17.43 -17.10
C GLY A 226 14.65 -16.40 -16.56
N THR A 227 14.20 -15.28 -15.97
CA THR A 227 15.07 -14.27 -15.38
C THR A 227 15.44 -14.61 -13.92
N SER A 228 14.67 -14.14 -12.94
CA SER A 228 14.85 -14.43 -11.53
C SER A 228 13.51 -14.62 -10.83
N LEU A 229 13.53 -15.31 -9.69
CA LEU A 229 12.33 -15.51 -8.88
C LEU A 229 11.73 -14.18 -8.40
N HIS A 230 12.58 -13.20 -8.05
CA HIS A 230 12.17 -11.84 -7.68
C HIS A 230 11.34 -11.21 -8.81
N MET A 231 11.87 -11.19 -10.05
CA MET A 231 11.18 -10.58 -11.18
C MET A 231 9.87 -11.29 -11.52
N VAL A 232 9.86 -12.62 -11.49
CA VAL A 232 8.65 -13.41 -11.73
C VAL A 232 7.55 -13.07 -10.72
N TRP A 233 7.86 -13.08 -9.41
CA TRP A 233 6.87 -12.71 -8.41
C TRP A 233 6.47 -11.24 -8.47
N THR A 234 7.41 -10.33 -8.73
CA THR A 234 7.11 -8.91 -8.89
C THR A 234 6.10 -8.70 -10.01
N LEU A 235 6.32 -9.23 -11.22
CA LEU A 235 5.38 -9.01 -12.33
C LEU A 235 4.08 -9.80 -12.17
N LEU A 236 4.11 -10.97 -11.53
CA LEU A 236 2.89 -11.73 -11.26
C LEU A 236 1.98 -10.99 -10.25
N LEU A 237 2.55 -10.16 -9.38
CA LEU A 237 1.81 -9.48 -8.31
C LEU A 237 1.75 -7.95 -8.47
N HIS A 238 2.40 -7.33 -9.46
CA HIS A 238 2.54 -5.87 -9.53
C HIS A 238 1.20 -5.12 -9.54
N ASP A 239 0.22 -5.67 -10.24
CA ASP A 239 -1.11 -5.09 -10.41
C ASP A 239 -2.17 -5.76 -9.52
N ILE A 240 -1.76 -6.62 -8.59
CA ILE A 240 -2.68 -7.41 -7.74
C ILE A 240 -3.64 -6.53 -6.93
N GLY A 241 -3.19 -5.33 -6.55
CA GLY A 241 -4.01 -4.36 -5.82
C GLY A 241 -5.23 -3.88 -6.60
N LYS A 242 -5.22 -3.96 -7.95
CA LYS A 242 -6.37 -3.59 -8.78
C LYS A 242 -7.58 -4.49 -8.51
N ALA A 243 -7.34 -5.76 -8.15
CA ALA A 243 -8.36 -6.75 -7.86
C ALA A 243 -8.94 -6.65 -6.44
N TYR A 244 -8.46 -5.71 -5.63
CA TYR A 244 -8.98 -5.52 -4.28
C TYR A 244 -10.29 -4.71 -4.28
N PRO A 245 -11.28 -5.10 -3.46
CA PRO A 245 -12.55 -4.39 -3.38
C PRO A 245 -12.41 -2.89 -3.10
N GLY A 246 -13.08 -2.06 -3.90
CA GLY A 246 -13.10 -0.59 -3.72
C GLY A 246 -11.89 0.17 -4.27
N ILE A 247 -10.95 -0.51 -4.96
CA ILE A 247 -9.84 0.14 -5.66
C ILE A 247 -10.26 0.64 -7.04
N LYS A 248 -11.03 -0.16 -7.79
CA LYS A 248 -11.59 0.27 -9.07
C LYS A 248 -12.70 1.30 -8.83
N GLN A 249 -12.49 2.52 -9.29
CA GLN A 249 -13.39 3.66 -9.12
C GLN A 249 -13.69 4.31 -10.46
N PHE A 250 -14.93 4.76 -10.62
CA PHE A 250 -15.34 5.65 -11.71
C PHE A 250 -15.45 7.04 -11.11
N THR A 251 -14.81 8.03 -11.71
CA THR A 251 -14.82 9.38 -11.14
C THR A 251 -15.34 10.41 -12.12
N GLY A 252 -15.96 11.46 -11.60
CA GLY A 252 -16.41 12.62 -12.35
C GLY A 252 -16.05 13.92 -11.64
N VAL A 253 -16.30 15.03 -12.32
CA VAL A 253 -16.18 16.37 -11.77
C VAL A 253 -17.50 17.09 -11.91
N ILE A 254 -17.99 17.68 -10.82
CA ILE A 254 -19.22 18.48 -10.82
C ILE A 254 -18.98 19.74 -11.66
N LYS A 255 -19.67 19.84 -12.80
CA LYS A 255 -19.62 20.99 -13.70
C LYS A 255 -20.58 22.08 -13.23
N THR A 256 -21.79 21.69 -12.85
CA THR A 256 -22.84 22.59 -12.36
C THR A 256 -23.26 22.12 -10.98
N PRO A 257 -23.25 22.99 -9.94
CA PRO A 257 -23.65 22.60 -8.58
C PRO A 257 -25.00 21.89 -8.56
N TYR A 258 -25.13 20.90 -7.68
CA TYR A 258 -26.34 20.12 -7.50
C TYR A 258 -26.42 19.64 -6.05
N GLY A 259 -27.54 19.89 -5.38
CA GLY A 259 -27.70 19.57 -3.96
C GLY A 259 -26.57 20.16 -3.11
N ARG A 260 -25.83 19.29 -2.41
CA ARG A 260 -24.66 19.67 -1.59
C ARG A 260 -23.34 19.77 -2.36
N PHE A 261 -23.30 19.27 -3.59
CA PHE A 261 -22.07 19.14 -4.36
C PHE A 261 -21.73 20.44 -5.09
N LYS A 262 -20.48 20.88 -4.93
CA LYS A 262 -20.00 22.18 -5.42
C LYS A 262 -19.35 22.04 -6.78
N ALA A 263 -19.35 23.13 -7.56
CA ALA A 263 -18.63 23.16 -8.83
C ALA A 263 -17.14 22.82 -8.63
N LYS A 264 -16.57 22.06 -9.58
CA LYS A 264 -15.20 21.52 -9.58
C LYS A 264 -14.90 20.47 -8.51
N GLU A 265 -15.90 20.06 -7.73
CA GLU A 265 -15.76 18.94 -6.80
C GLU A 265 -15.58 17.64 -7.56
N ARG A 266 -14.63 16.81 -7.11
CA ARG A 266 -14.38 15.50 -7.68
C ARG A 266 -15.21 14.47 -6.91
N VAL A 267 -15.93 13.63 -7.63
CA VAL A 267 -16.87 12.67 -7.06
C VAL A 267 -16.61 11.27 -7.62
N GLU A 268 -16.94 10.25 -6.82
CA GLU A 268 -17.01 8.85 -7.25
C GLU A 268 -18.42 8.56 -7.77
N ILE A 269 -18.50 7.86 -8.90
CA ILE A 269 -19.74 7.49 -9.59
C ILE A 269 -20.01 6.01 -9.28
N GLU A 270 -20.89 5.76 -8.33
CA GLU A 270 -21.15 4.42 -7.77
C GLU A 270 -21.72 3.46 -8.81
N ASN A 271 -22.64 3.93 -9.65
CA ASN A 271 -23.22 3.17 -10.76
C ASN A 271 -22.33 3.16 -12.03
N GLY A 272 -21.10 3.67 -11.96
CA GLY A 272 -20.24 3.83 -13.15
C GLY A 272 -19.88 2.50 -13.82
N ALA A 273 -19.75 1.42 -13.04
CA ALA A 273 -19.53 0.08 -13.59
C ALA A 273 -20.77 -0.43 -14.34
N ASP A 274 -21.95 -0.28 -13.75
CA ASP A 274 -23.20 -0.74 -14.36
C ASP A 274 -23.54 0.01 -15.65
N ILE A 275 -23.25 1.32 -15.71
CA ILE A 275 -23.38 2.10 -16.94
C ILE A 275 -22.45 1.56 -18.03
N ARG A 276 -21.19 1.26 -17.68
CA ARG A 276 -20.21 0.72 -18.63
C ARG A 276 -20.58 -0.67 -19.14
N ASP A 277 -21.18 -1.48 -18.28
CA ASP A 277 -21.61 -2.84 -18.59
C ASP A 277 -23.00 -2.87 -19.27
N GLY A 278 -23.63 -1.71 -19.49
CA GLY A 278 -24.96 -1.60 -20.08
C GLY A 278 -26.11 -2.10 -19.19
N ARG A 279 -25.84 -2.30 -17.88
CA ARG A 279 -26.85 -2.66 -16.86
C ARG A 279 -27.64 -1.45 -16.36
N ASP A 280 -27.10 -0.25 -16.55
CA ASP A 280 -27.74 1.04 -16.25
C ASP A 280 -27.72 1.92 -17.51
N SER A 281 -28.81 2.65 -17.78
CA SER A 281 -28.95 3.54 -18.94
C SER A 281 -28.05 4.78 -18.86
N GLY A 282 -27.58 5.14 -17.66
CA GLY A 282 -26.75 6.33 -17.44
C GLY A 282 -27.50 7.65 -17.61
N GLU A 283 -28.81 7.66 -17.37
CA GLU A 283 -29.60 8.92 -17.32
C GLU A 283 -29.17 9.83 -16.16
N TYR A 284 -28.71 9.21 -15.07
CA TYR A 284 -28.13 9.86 -13.89
C TYR A 284 -26.87 9.12 -13.42
N TYR A 285 -26.10 9.79 -12.56
CA TYR A 285 -25.00 9.21 -11.81
C TYR A 285 -25.37 9.14 -10.34
N VAL A 286 -25.02 8.03 -9.69
CA VAL A 286 -25.17 7.90 -8.24
C VAL A 286 -23.87 8.35 -7.57
N VAL A 287 -23.98 9.34 -6.69
CA VAL A 287 -22.85 9.90 -5.94
C VAL A 287 -23.23 10.00 -4.47
N GLU A 288 -22.55 9.25 -3.61
CA GLU A 288 -22.83 9.17 -2.17
C GLU A 288 -24.32 8.91 -1.89
N GLY A 289 -24.90 7.96 -2.64
CA GLY A 289 -26.32 7.58 -2.61
C GLY A 289 -27.30 8.56 -3.27
N GLU A 290 -26.87 9.72 -3.77
CA GLU A 290 -27.73 10.72 -4.42
C GLU A 290 -27.72 10.55 -5.95
N GLN A 291 -28.91 10.57 -6.58
CA GLN A 291 -29.03 10.57 -8.04
C GLN A 291 -28.82 11.98 -8.59
N ILE A 292 -27.75 12.16 -9.36
CA ILE A 292 -27.39 13.43 -9.98
C ILE A 292 -27.56 13.33 -11.50
N PRO A 293 -28.35 14.21 -12.15
CA PRO A 293 -28.52 14.16 -13.59
C PRO A 293 -27.18 14.33 -14.32
N LYS A 294 -26.95 13.54 -15.38
CA LYS A 294 -25.65 13.47 -16.08
C LYS A 294 -25.12 14.83 -16.57
N ALA A 295 -26.01 15.79 -16.85
CA ALA A 295 -25.64 17.14 -17.28
C ALA A 295 -24.82 17.92 -16.23
N HIS A 296 -24.92 17.54 -14.95
CA HIS A 296 -24.18 18.18 -13.85
C HIS A 296 -22.77 17.62 -13.67
N ILE A 297 -22.45 16.45 -14.21
CA ILE A 297 -21.17 15.78 -13.98
C ILE A 297 -20.45 15.55 -15.31
N GLN A 298 -19.22 16.04 -15.39
CA GLN A 298 -18.31 15.69 -16.47
C GLN A 298 -17.52 14.45 -16.09
N THR A 299 -17.57 13.39 -16.91
CA THR A 299 -16.84 12.15 -16.67
C THR A 299 -16.52 11.44 -17.99
N SER A 300 -15.43 10.68 -18.02
CA SER A 300 -15.11 9.74 -19.10
C SER A 300 -15.59 8.32 -18.80
N LEU A 301 -16.08 8.07 -17.58
CA LEU A 301 -16.39 6.73 -17.04
C LEU A 301 -15.27 5.71 -17.23
N ASN A 302 -14.01 6.16 -17.25
CA ASN A 302 -12.89 5.25 -17.23
C ASN A 302 -12.72 4.66 -15.83
N GLY A 303 -12.45 3.35 -15.78
CA GLY A 303 -12.01 2.68 -14.57
C GLY A 303 -10.65 3.19 -14.16
N HIS A 304 -10.56 3.69 -12.93
CA HIS A 304 -9.32 4.12 -12.31
C HIS A 304 -9.02 3.26 -11.10
N PHE A 305 -7.73 2.96 -10.88
CA PHE A 305 -7.26 2.11 -9.77
C PHE A 305 -6.32 2.93 -8.89
N TYR A 306 -6.87 3.85 -8.12
CA TYR A 306 -6.06 4.73 -7.27
C TYR A 306 -5.39 3.94 -6.15
N ASP A 307 -4.10 4.22 -5.93
CA ASP A 307 -3.28 3.68 -4.84
C ASP A 307 -3.13 2.14 -4.85
N HIS A 308 -3.43 1.47 -5.98
CA HIS A 308 -3.35 0.02 -6.12
C HIS A 308 -1.95 -0.53 -5.86
N GLU A 309 -0.91 0.25 -6.15
CA GLU A 309 0.49 -0.12 -5.93
C GLU A 309 0.83 -0.26 -4.44
N ASN A 310 0.25 0.61 -3.60
CA ASN A 310 0.50 0.62 -2.16
C ASN A 310 -0.17 -0.59 -1.50
N LEU A 311 -1.40 -0.89 -1.92
CA LEU A 311 -2.11 -2.07 -1.45
C LEU A 311 -1.52 -3.37 -2.02
N GLY A 312 -1.15 -3.36 -3.30
CA GLY A 312 -0.49 -4.47 -3.97
C GLY A 312 0.80 -4.88 -3.26
N ALA A 313 1.61 -3.91 -2.81
CA ALA A 313 2.80 -4.18 -2.00
C ALA A 313 2.48 -4.87 -0.66
N GLN A 314 1.46 -4.39 0.05
CA GLN A 314 1.03 -5.01 1.32
C GLN A 314 0.50 -6.44 1.12
N LEU A 315 -0.27 -6.68 0.05
CA LEU A 315 -0.79 -7.99 -0.33
C LEU A 315 0.35 -8.92 -0.74
N ALA A 316 1.27 -8.48 -1.60
CA ALA A 316 2.38 -9.28 -2.06
C ALA A 316 3.25 -9.77 -0.91
N TYR A 317 3.54 -8.90 0.06
CA TYR A 317 4.28 -9.30 1.26
C TYR A 317 3.58 -10.42 2.03
N ARG A 318 2.26 -10.29 2.25
CA ARG A 318 1.46 -11.33 2.94
C ARG A 318 1.44 -12.63 2.13
N ILE A 319 1.19 -12.55 0.83
CA ILE A 319 1.17 -13.70 -0.08
C ILE A 319 2.50 -14.45 -0.04
N LEU A 320 3.63 -13.75 -0.14
CA LEU A 320 4.95 -14.39 -0.15
C LEU A 320 5.28 -15.02 1.21
N THR A 321 4.93 -14.35 2.32
CA THR A 321 5.06 -14.95 3.66
C THR A 321 4.15 -16.19 3.81
N ARG A 322 2.92 -16.13 3.29
CA ARG A 322 1.98 -17.27 3.23
C ARG A 322 2.56 -18.42 2.41
N PHE A 323 3.36 -18.15 1.39
CA PHE A 323 4.03 -19.18 0.59
C PHE A 323 5.40 -19.59 1.15
N GLY A 324 5.73 -19.18 2.38
CA GLY A 324 6.94 -19.62 3.08
C GLY A 324 8.23 -18.92 2.65
N TYR A 325 8.15 -17.88 1.83
CA TYR A 325 9.32 -17.06 1.52
C TYR A 325 9.75 -16.24 2.73
N ASP A 326 11.05 -16.02 2.86
CA ASP A 326 11.60 -15.23 3.94
C ASP A 326 11.23 -13.74 3.82
N HIS A 327 11.39 -13.03 4.95
CA HIS A 327 11.00 -11.63 5.06
C HIS A 327 11.84 -10.68 4.19
N GLU A 328 13.08 -11.02 3.88
CA GLU A 328 13.96 -10.21 3.03
C GLU A 328 13.49 -10.27 1.57
N PHE A 329 13.28 -11.48 1.06
CA PHE A 329 12.71 -11.75 -0.27
C PHE A 329 11.35 -11.07 -0.43
N ALA A 330 10.44 -11.28 0.54
CA ALA A 330 9.10 -10.70 0.50
C ALA A 330 9.12 -9.17 0.51
N LEU A 331 10.02 -8.56 1.31
CA LEU A 331 10.17 -7.10 1.37
C LEU A 331 10.70 -6.53 0.05
N HIS A 332 11.66 -7.21 -0.58
CA HIS A 332 12.23 -6.79 -1.86
C HIS A 332 11.17 -6.78 -2.96
N VAL A 333 10.43 -7.88 -3.12
CA VAL A 333 9.35 -7.98 -4.11
C VAL A 333 8.27 -6.93 -3.84
N ALA A 334 7.81 -6.80 -2.59
CA ALA A 334 6.81 -5.81 -2.22
C ALA A 334 7.27 -4.36 -2.48
N THR A 335 8.57 -4.08 -2.31
CA THR A 335 9.15 -2.76 -2.61
C THR A 335 9.12 -2.45 -4.11
N LEU A 336 9.48 -3.42 -4.95
CA LEU A 336 9.38 -3.26 -6.39
C LEU A 336 7.93 -3.01 -6.84
N ILE A 337 6.97 -3.70 -6.22
CA ILE A 337 5.54 -3.49 -6.48
C ILE A 337 5.09 -2.10 -6.01
N GLN A 338 5.51 -1.62 -4.84
CA GLN A 338 5.16 -0.28 -4.39
C GLN A 338 5.64 0.82 -5.35
N PHE A 339 6.79 0.60 -6.00
CA PHE A 339 7.43 1.59 -6.86
C PHE A 339 7.20 1.38 -8.37
N HIS A 340 6.46 0.34 -8.77
CA HIS A 340 6.37 -0.09 -10.18
C HIS A 340 5.80 1.00 -11.12
N MET A 341 5.00 1.92 -10.58
CA MET A 341 4.41 3.04 -11.34
C MET A 341 5.28 4.30 -11.39
N LEU A 342 6.41 4.35 -10.67
CA LEU A 342 7.22 5.56 -10.53
C LEU A 342 8.11 5.86 -11.74
N MET A 343 8.47 4.85 -12.53
CA MET A 343 9.26 5.08 -13.74
C MET A 343 8.40 5.80 -14.79
N PRO A 344 8.88 6.91 -15.39
CA PRO A 344 8.18 7.61 -16.46
C PRO A 344 7.77 6.68 -17.60
N ARG A 345 6.57 6.91 -18.16
CA ARG A 345 5.98 6.01 -19.17
C ARG A 345 6.65 6.15 -20.52
N ASP A 346 6.87 7.38 -20.96
CA ASP A 346 7.52 7.70 -22.22
C ASP A 346 9.00 7.94 -21.95
N ILE A 347 9.82 6.95 -22.28
CA ILE A 347 11.27 7.03 -22.10
C ILE A 347 11.91 7.89 -23.20
N ALA A 348 11.28 8.03 -24.36
CA ALA A 348 11.81 8.84 -25.45
C ALA A 348 11.72 10.34 -25.15
N GLU A 349 10.70 10.75 -24.39
CA GLU A 349 10.43 12.14 -24.02
C GLU A 349 10.81 12.47 -22.55
N VAL A 350 11.50 11.58 -21.84
CA VAL A 350 11.79 11.77 -20.41
C VAL A 350 12.90 12.79 -20.17
N GLU A 351 12.63 13.79 -19.35
CA GLU A 351 13.62 14.78 -18.94
C GLU A 351 14.57 14.24 -17.85
N LEU A 352 15.82 14.71 -17.84
CA LEU A 352 16.81 14.34 -16.81
C LEU A 352 16.30 14.59 -15.38
N SER A 353 15.50 15.64 -15.18
CA SER A 353 14.92 15.96 -13.87
C SER A 353 13.91 14.92 -13.39
N GLN A 354 13.21 14.24 -14.30
CA GLN A 354 12.27 13.16 -13.98
C GLN A 354 13.03 11.89 -13.61
N ILE A 355 14.09 11.56 -14.36
CA ILE A 355 14.97 10.42 -14.05
C ILE A 355 15.65 10.61 -12.69
N ARG A 356 16.15 11.82 -12.40
CA ARG A 356 16.72 12.15 -11.09
C ARG A 356 15.72 11.92 -9.96
N LYS A 357 14.48 12.41 -10.10
CA LYS A 357 13.41 12.20 -9.10
C LYS A 357 13.04 10.73 -8.93
N PHE A 358 13.08 9.95 -10.01
CA PHE A 358 12.86 8.51 -9.96
C PHE A 358 13.98 7.83 -9.14
N TYR A 359 15.24 8.12 -9.44
CA TYR A 359 16.38 7.57 -8.71
C TYR A 359 16.37 7.99 -7.23
N GLU A 360 16.13 9.26 -6.92
CA GLU A 360 16.04 9.78 -5.55
C GLU A 360 14.94 9.09 -4.71
N LYS A 361 13.86 8.61 -5.35
CA LYS A 361 12.76 7.92 -4.67
C LYS A 361 12.98 6.42 -4.52
N THR A 362 13.70 5.81 -5.45
CA THR A 362 13.78 4.34 -5.58
C THR A 362 15.13 3.79 -5.15
N GLY A 363 16.17 4.62 -5.13
CA GLY A 363 17.51 4.28 -4.66
C GLY A 363 18.03 2.98 -5.26
N PRO A 364 18.33 1.96 -4.44
CA PRO A 364 18.93 0.71 -4.91
C PRO A 364 18.03 -0.09 -5.87
N TYR A 365 16.72 0.15 -5.87
CA TYR A 365 15.75 -0.59 -6.68
C TYR A 365 15.59 -0.06 -8.10
N ALA A 366 16.25 1.06 -8.46
CA ALA A 366 16.03 1.76 -9.72
C ALA A 366 16.24 0.87 -10.96
N ALA A 367 17.30 0.05 -10.97
CA ALA A 367 17.62 -0.81 -12.11
C ALA A 367 16.57 -1.92 -12.33
N GLU A 368 16.10 -2.56 -11.26
CA GLU A 368 15.03 -3.57 -11.33
C GLU A 368 13.71 -2.95 -11.77
N LEU A 369 13.38 -1.76 -11.26
CA LEU A 369 12.18 -1.04 -11.67
C LEU A 369 12.18 -0.65 -13.16
N MET A 370 13.36 -0.44 -13.76
CA MET A 370 13.46 -0.30 -15.22
C MET A 370 13.08 -1.59 -15.96
N MET A 371 13.51 -2.74 -15.45
CA MET A 371 13.11 -4.04 -16.01
C MET A 371 11.61 -4.30 -15.83
N VAL A 372 11.07 -4.00 -14.64
CA VAL A 372 9.63 -4.09 -14.35
C VAL A 372 8.82 -3.23 -15.32
N ARG A 373 9.23 -1.98 -15.53
CA ARG A 373 8.55 -1.06 -16.44
C ARG A 373 8.55 -1.55 -17.89
N LEU A 374 9.68 -2.10 -18.35
CA LEU A 374 9.80 -2.65 -19.69
C LEU A 374 8.87 -3.86 -19.88
N ALA A 375 8.79 -4.74 -18.88
CA ALA A 375 7.91 -5.91 -18.90
C ALA A 375 6.42 -5.52 -18.85
N ASP A 376 6.01 -4.64 -17.93
CA ASP A 376 4.66 -4.08 -17.84
C ASP A 376 4.21 -3.46 -19.18
N THR A 377 5.07 -2.65 -19.80
CA THR A 377 4.71 -1.97 -21.05
C THR A 377 4.52 -2.94 -22.22
N ARG A 378 5.30 -4.02 -22.29
CA ARG A 378 5.15 -5.07 -23.31
C ARG A 378 3.93 -5.96 -23.10
N GLY A 379 3.35 -5.96 -21.90
CA GLY A 379 2.15 -6.72 -21.55
C GLY A 379 0.82 -5.98 -21.81
N LYS A 380 0.85 -4.77 -22.39
CA LYS A 380 -0.33 -3.94 -22.66
C LYS A 380 -0.94 -4.17 -24.03
#